data_AF-A0A812MA65-F1
#
_entry.id   AF-A0A812MA65-F1
#
_cell.length_a   1.000
_cell.length_b   1.000
_cell.length_c   1.000
_cell.angle_alpha   90.00
_cell.angle_beta   90.00
_cell.angle_gamma   90.00
#
_symmetry.space_group_name_H-M   'P 1'
#
loop_
_entity.id
_entity.type
_entity.pdbx_description
1 polymer ?
#
loop_
_entity_poly.entity_id
_entity_poly.type
_entity_poly.pdbx_seq_one_letter_code
_entity_poly.pdbx_strand_id
1 'polypeptide(L)'
;MPRAPDKNPVLQEIRKAFDQPSLRSPKPQALSSLEIRNGRKTSHWIWWVWPSLDPVRKTSRPQYSLRNLADVQAFLSDPGLRKNLYEITEVALNHLQKGVPAGTLFGSRTDVEKFGETATCFALASLEARDLQLAELMMSCLEALGGLHKETVKYLVSEGVSIASHSSDIDLDSLRDALARLQETTPSSDPERAEAGAEAGAEEAAEPAAELPEAAA
;
A
#
# COMPACT_ATOMS: atom_id res chain seq x y z
N MET A 1 -17.54 16.11 -13.86
CA MET A 1 -16.46 17.12 -13.90
C MET A 1 -15.31 16.55 -14.72
N PRO A 2 -14.85 17.19 -15.81
CA PRO A 2 -13.64 16.75 -16.50
C PRO A 2 -12.44 16.96 -15.56
N ARG A 3 -11.65 15.91 -15.36
CA ARG A 3 -10.42 15.91 -14.53
C ARG A 3 -9.47 16.98 -15.11
N ALA A 4 -8.95 17.87 -14.28
CA ALA A 4 -7.92 18.83 -14.71
C ALA A 4 -6.80 18.08 -15.44
N PRO A 5 -6.26 18.61 -16.56
CA PRO A 5 -5.26 17.90 -17.33
C PRO A 5 -4.05 17.63 -16.44
N ASP A 6 -3.82 16.35 -16.15
CA ASP A 6 -2.69 15.92 -15.36
C ASP A 6 -1.40 16.29 -16.10
N LYS A 7 -0.60 17.18 -15.52
CA LYS A 7 0.60 17.74 -16.14
C LYS A 7 1.81 16.80 -16.07
N ASN A 8 1.69 15.63 -15.43
CA ASN A 8 2.82 14.73 -15.28
C ASN A 8 3.03 13.87 -16.54
N PRO A 9 4.08 14.11 -17.35
CA PRO A 9 4.29 13.39 -18.61
C PRO A 9 4.54 11.90 -18.42
N VAL A 10 5.18 11.50 -17.31
CA VAL A 10 5.44 10.08 -17.02
C VAL A 10 4.13 9.34 -16.76
N LEU A 11 3.23 9.92 -15.97
CA LEU A 11 1.93 9.30 -15.68
C LEU A 11 1.02 9.26 -16.91
N GLN A 12 1.12 10.24 -17.81
CA GLN A 12 0.44 10.19 -19.10
C GLN A 12 0.90 8.98 -19.93
N GLU A 13 2.20 8.75 -20.02
CA GLU A 13 2.75 7.59 -20.73
C GLU A 13 2.35 6.26 -20.07
N ILE A 14 2.37 6.18 -18.74
CA ILE A 14 1.92 4.99 -17.99
C ILE A 14 0.43 4.70 -18.26
N ARG A 15 -0.45 5.70 -18.16
CA ARG A 15 -1.88 5.52 -18.47
C ARG A 15 -2.10 5.07 -19.90
N LYS A 16 -1.42 5.73 -20.84
CA LYS A 16 -1.48 5.35 -22.25
C LYS A 16 -1.01 3.91 -22.46
N ALA A 17 -0.02 3.44 -21.71
CA ALA A 17 0.43 2.05 -21.77
C ALA A 17 -0.62 1.07 -21.19
N PHE A 18 -1.35 1.44 -20.14
CA PHE A 18 -2.45 0.63 -19.60
C PHE A 18 -3.65 0.53 -20.55
N ASP A 19 -4.03 1.65 -21.16
CA ASP A 19 -5.26 1.79 -21.94
C ASP A 19 -5.08 1.51 -23.44
N GLN A 20 -3.84 1.29 -23.88
CA GLN A 20 -3.51 1.12 -25.29
C GLN A 20 -4.36 0.00 -25.92
N PRO A 21 -5.20 0.33 -26.94
CA PRO A 21 -6.02 -0.67 -27.59
C PRO A 21 -5.14 -1.64 -28.37
N SER A 22 -5.38 -2.93 -28.18
CA SER A 22 -4.78 -3.98 -29.01
C SER A 22 -5.88 -4.70 -29.78
N LEU A 23 -5.70 -4.82 -31.10
CA LEU A 23 -6.66 -5.47 -31.99
C LEU A 23 -6.61 -7.00 -31.92
N ARG A 24 -5.50 -7.57 -31.42
CA ARG A 24 -5.22 -9.02 -31.43
C ARG A 24 -4.83 -9.59 -30.06
N SER A 25 -4.78 -8.76 -29.03
CA SER A 25 -4.41 -9.17 -27.67
C SER A 25 -5.24 -8.42 -26.64
N PRO A 26 -5.38 -8.95 -25.40
CA PRO A 26 -6.01 -8.21 -24.32
C PRO A 26 -5.31 -6.86 -24.10
N LYS A 27 -6.05 -5.88 -23.57
CA LYS A 27 -5.45 -4.63 -23.10
C LYS A 27 -4.31 -4.93 -22.13
N PRO A 28 -3.23 -4.15 -22.10
CA PRO A 28 -2.08 -4.40 -21.23
C PRO A 28 -2.43 -4.60 -19.73
N GLN A 29 -3.42 -3.88 -19.22
CA GLN A 29 -3.96 -4.10 -17.87
C GLN A 29 -4.55 -5.51 -17.67
N ALA A 30 -5.38 -5.95 -18.61
CA ALA A 30 -6.00 -7.27 -18.55
C ALA A 30 -4.96 -8.39 -18.76
N LEU A 31 -3.99 -8.15 -19.65
CA LEU A 31 -2.90 -9.09 -19.91
C LEU A 31 -2.00 -9.29 -18.68
N SER A 32 -1.54 -8.21 -18.05
CA SER A 32 -0.71 -8.28 -16.84
C SER A 32 -1.45 -8.98 -15.69
N SER A 33 -2.73 -8.66 -15.49
CA SER A 33 -3.58 -9.34 -14.51
C SER A 33 -3.73 -10.84 -14.81
N LEU A 34 -3.92 -11.22 -16.08
CA LEU A 34 -4.07 -12.62 -16.48
C LEU A 34 -2.77 -13.40 -16.28
N GLU A 35 -1.63 -12.86 -16.69
CA GLU A 35 -0.32 -13.52 -16.55
C GLU A 35 0.03 -13.76 -15.08
N ILE A 36 -0.17 -12.76 -14.22
CA ILE A 36 0.11 -12.90 -12.79
C ILE A 36 -0.91 -13.84 -12.11
N ARG A 37 -2.19 -13.84 -12.52
CA ARG A 37 -3.15 -14.86 -12.04
C ARG A 37 -2.73 -16.27 -12.43
N ASN A 38 -2.17 -16.44 -13.64
CA ASN A 38 -1.62 -17.70 -14.11
C ASN A 38 -0.27 -18.08 -13.45
N GLY A 39 0.24 -17.25 -12.53
CA GLY A 39 1.44 -17.52 -11.74
C GLY A 39 2.75 -17.31 -12.50
N ARG A 40 2.71 -16.69 -13.69
CA ARG A 40 3.92 -16.40 -14.46
C ARG A 40 3.75 -15.23 -15.41
N LYS A 41 4.57 -14.21 -15.23
CA LYS A 41 4.80 -13.14 -16.18
C LYS A 41 5.53 -13.67 -17.42
N THR A 42 5.02 -13.32 -18.60
CA THR A 42 5.57 -13.72 -19.90
C THR A 42 5.74 -12.53 -20.86
N SER A 43 5.01 -11.44 -20.66
CA SER A 43 5.01 -10.28 -21.54
C SER A 43 5.78 -9.08 -20.98
N HIS A 44 5.91 -8.06 -21.82
CA HIS A 44 6.74 -6.88 -21.62
C HIS A 44 5.96 -5.70 -21.02
N TRP A 45 5.41 -5.84 -19.81
CA TRP A 45 4.59 -4.79 -19.15
C TRP A 45 5.12 -4.29 -17.79
N ILE A 46 6.26 -4.83 -17.34
CA ILE A 46 6.81 -4.57 -16.00
C ILE A 46 6.95 -3.07 -15.69
N TRP A 47 7.27 -2.24 -16.68
CA TRP A 47 7.63 -0.85 -16.47
C TRP A 47 6.47 0.08 -16.11
N TRP A 48 5.27 -0.17 -16.64
CA TRP A 48 4.10 0.67 -16.34
C TRP A 48 3.21 0.08 -15.25
N VAL A 49 3.31 -1.23 -15.00
CA VAL A 49 2.62 -1.88 -13.86
C VAL A 49 3.41 -1.68 -12.56
N TRP A 50 4.73 -1.92 -12.60
CA TRP A 50 5.64 -1.73 -11.47
C TRP A 50 6.77 -0.76 -11.86
N PRO A 51 6.46 0.55 -11.90
CA PRO A 51 7.44 1.56 -12.27
C PRO A 51 8.51 1.73 -11.21
N SER A 52 9.75 1.87 -11.66
CA SER A 52 10.93 2.14 -10.82
C SER A 52 11.32 3.61 -10.92
N LEU A 53 12.10 4.08 -9.96
CA LEU A 53 12.69 5.41 -9.96
C LEU A 53 13.86 5.50 -10.95
N ASP A 54 13.93 6.54 -11.78
CA ASP A 54 15.02 6.77 -12.73
C ASP A 54 16.41 6.87 -12.04
N PRO A 55 16.54 7.54 -10.88
CA PRO A 55 17.81 7.56 -10.13
C PRO A 55 18.27 6.19 -9.62
N VAL A 56 17.35 5.24 -9.45
CA VAL A 56 17.65 3.90 -8.91
C VAL A 56 17.98 2.91 -10.02
N ARG A 57 17.24 2.94 -11.13
CA ARG A 57 17.39 1.98 -12.23
C ARG A 57 17.34 2.64 -13.59
N LYS A 58 18.43 2.50 -14.35
CA LYS A 58 18.39 2.70 -15.81
C LYS A 58 17.62 1.57 -16.47
N THR A 59 16.63 1.92 -17.29
CA THR A 59 15.75 0.94 -17.93
C THR A 59 15.61 1.18 -19.42
N SER A 60 15.25 0.14 -20.18
CA SER A 60 15.06 0.21 -21.64
C SER A 60 13.81 0.98 -22.05
N ARG A 61 12.95 1.33 -21.10
CA ARG A 61 11.72 2.12 -21.29
C ARG A 61 11.71 3.34 -20.36
N PRO A 62 12.64 4.30 -20.54
CA PRO A 62 12.79 5.44 -19.63
C PRO A 62 11.52 6.31 -19.52
N GLN A 63 10.65 6.29 -20.53
CA GLN A 63 9.37 7.03 -20.51
C GLN A 63 8.41 6.62 -19.38
N TYR A 64 8.62 5.46 -18.75
CA TYR A 64 7.81 4.98 -17.62
C TYR A 64 8.55 5.09 -16.27
N SER A 65 9.75 5.66 -16.24
CA SER A 65 10.53 5.77 -15.01
C SER A 65 10.09 7.00 -14.24
N LEU A 66 9.73 6.80 -12.96
CA LEU A 66 9.36 7.89 -12.07
C LEU A 66 10.61 8.70 -11.76
N ARG A 67 10.57 10.02 -11.91
CA ARG A 67 11.79 10.85 -11.84
C ARG A 67 12.19 11.15 -10.40
N ASN A 68 11.21 11.22 -9.51
CA ASN A 68 11.37 11.63 -8.12
C ASN A 68 10.18 11.23 -7.26
N LEU A 69 10.24 11.57 -5.97
CA LEU A 69 9.16 11.30 -5.01
C LEU A 69 7.84 11.98 -5.42
N ALA A 70 7.88 13.17 -6.01
CA ALA A 70 6.67 13.86 -6.47
C ALA A 70 5.92 13.08 -7.58
N ASP A 71 6.65 12.41 -8.48
CA ASP A 71 6.03 11.52 -9.48
C ASP A 71 5.37 10.30 -8.81
N VAL A 72 5.96 9.75 -7.75
CA VAL A 72 5.40 8.63 -6.98
C VAL A 72 4.12 9.06 -6.24
N GLN A 73 4.16 10.22 -5.57
CA GLN A 73 2.99 10.78 -4.88
C GLN A 73 1.86 11.12 -5.86
N ALA A 74 2.19 11.62 -7.05
CA ALA A 74 1.22 11.84 -8.11
C ALA A 74 0.63 10.53 -8.65
N PHE A 75 1.44 9.46 -8.75
CA PHE A 75 0.96 8.12 -9.11
C PHE A 75 -0.05 7.61 -8.08
N LEU A 76 0.28 7.73 -6.78
CA LEU A 76 -0.61 7.33 -5.67
C LEU A 76 -1.92 8.12 -5.65
N SER A 77 -1.85 9.41 -5.98
CA SER A 77 -3.03 10.29 -6.06
C SER A 77 -3.92 10.02 -7.27
N ASP A 78 -3.49 9.19 -8.23
CA ASP A 78 -4.33 8.77 -9.35
C ASP A 78 -5.09 7.47 -9.01
N PRO A 79 -6.43 7.51 -8.82
CA PRO A 79 -7.20 6.34 -8.43
C PRO A 79 -7.09 5.18 -9.42
N GLY A 80 -6.94 5.46 -10.72
CA GLY A 80 -6.81 4.41 -11.73
C GLY A 80 -5.46 3.69 -11.64
N LEU A 81 -4.38 4.45 -11.51
CA LEU A 81 -3.02 3.90 -11.40
C LEU A 81 -2.82 3.18 -10.07
N ARG A 82 -3.23 3.81 -8.96
CA ARG A 82 -3.21 3.21 -7.62
C ARG A 82 -4.00 1.91 -7.60
N LYS A 83 -5.23 1.90 -8.13
CA LYS A 83 -6.07 0.70 -8.19
C LYS A 83 -5.39 -0.43 -8.97
N ASN A 84 -4.85 -0.13 -10.15
CA ASN A 84 -4.17 -1.14 -10.98
C ASN A 84 -2.92 -1.72 -10.28
N LEU A 85 -2.14 -0.84 -9.64
CA LEU A 85 -0.98 -1.25 -8.85
C LEU A 85 -1.40 -2.20 -7.71
N TYR A 86 -2.44 -1.83 -6.96
CA TYR A 86 -2.97 -2.65 -5.87
C TYR A 86 -3.44 -4.03 -6.36
N GLU A 87 -4.36 -4.06 -7.33
CA GLU A 87 -4.99 -5.31 -7.79
C GLU A 87 -3.98 -6.32 -8.34
N ILE A 88 -3.00 -5.87 -9.13
CA ILE A 88 -2.00 -6.77 -9.71
C ILE A 88 -1.00 -7.23 -8.64
N THR A 89 -0.63 -6.34 -7.72
CA THR A 89 0.31 -6.65 -6.63
C THR A 89 -0.30 -7.61 -5.61
N GLU A 90 -1.59 -7.48 -5.30
CA GLU A 90 -2.32 -8.41 -4.42
C GLU A 90 -2.32 -9.83 -4.98
N VAL A 91 -2.54 -10.00 -6.29
CA VAL A 91 -2.45 -11.33 -6.92
C VAL A 91 -1.01 -11.87 -6.89
N ALA A 92 -0.01 -11.02 -7.09
CA ALA A 92 1.39 -11.43 -6.98
C ALA A 92 1.73 -11.89 -5.56
N LEU A 93 1.33 -11.14 -4.53
CA LEU A 93 1.52 -11.50 -3.12
C LEU A 93 0.90 -12.87 -2.80
N ASN A 94 -0.33 -13.11 -3.26
CA ASN A 94 -1.01 -14.39 -3.05
C ASN A 94 -0.21 -15.59 -3.57
N HIS A 95 0.50 -15.45 -4.71
CA HIS A 95 1.39 -16.50 -5.22
C HIS A 95 2.66 -16.65 -4.37
N LEU A 96 3.27 -15.53 -4.00
CA LEU A 96 4.48 -15.54 -3.15
C LEU A 96 4.20 -16.19 -1.79
N GLN A 97 3.07 -15.89 -1.15
CA GLN A 97 2.65 -16.51 0.11
C GLN A 97 2.32 -18.00 -0.02
N LYS A 98 1.90 -18.46 -1.21
CA LYS A 98 1.74 -19.89 -1.52
C LYS A 98 3.07 -20.61 -1.79
N GLY A 99 4.20 -19.91 -1.67
CA GLY A 99 5.53 -20.47 -1.89
C GLY A 99 5.95 -20.55 -3.35
N VAL A 100 5.25 -19.86 -4.27
CA VAL A 100 5.73 -19.77 -5.66
C VAL A 100 7.04 -18.96 -5.68
N PRO A 101 8.14 -19.51 -6.21
CA PRO A 101 9.40 -18.78 -6.25
C PRO A 101 9.26 -17.49 -7.06
N ALA A 102 9.78 -16.37 -6.55
CA ALA A 102 9.69 -15.07 -7.21
C ALA A 102 10.25 -15.11 -8.64
N GLY A 103 11.36 -15.82 -8.87
CA GLY A 103 11.93 -16.00 -10.21
C GLY A 103 11.00 -16.71 -11.20
N THR A 104 10.12 -17.61 -10.72
CA THR A 104 9.07 -18.24 -11.52
C THR A 104 7.95 -17.26 -11.82
N LEU A 105 7.47 -16.54 -10.80
CA LEU A 105 6.35 -15.62 -10.93
C LEU A 105 6.67 -14.43 -11.85
N PHE A 106 7.84 -13.81 -11.66
CA PHE A 106 8.25 -12.63 -12.44
C PHE A 106 9.02 -12.99 -13.71
N GLY A 107 9.41 -14.26 -13.88
CA GLY A 107 10.02 -14.80 -15.09
C GLY A 107 11.52 -14.50 -15.28
N SER A 108 12.09 -13.57 -14.52
CA SER A 108 13.53 -13.26 -14.56
C SER A 108 14.04 -12.65 -13.26
N ARG A 109 15.34 -12.79 -12.96
CA ARG A 109 15.98 -12.12 -11.81
C ARG A 109 15.86 -10.59 -11.89
N THR A 110 15.95 -10.04 -13.09
CA THR A 110 15.83 -8.58 -13.33
C THR A 110 14.43 -8.08 -12.98
N ASP A 111 13.38 -8.83 -13.32
CA ASP A 111 12.02 -8.44 -13.00
C ASP A 111 11.69 -8.61 -11.50
N VAL A 112 12.28 -9.61 -10.83
CA VAL A 112 12.22 -9.74 -9.36
C VAL A 112 12.81 -8.50 -8.68
N GLU A 113 14.00 -8.08 -9.11
CA GLU A 113 14.68 -6.91 -8.54
C GLU A 113 13.90 -5.62 -8.78
N LYS A 114 13.36 -5.43 -10.00
CA LYS A 114 12.50 -4.29 -10.34
C LYS A 114 11.20 -4.27 -9.52
N PHE A 115 10.62 -5.44 -9.24
CA PHE A 115 9.46 -5.54 -8.35
C PHE A 115 9.84 -5.15 -6.91
N GLY A 116 10.98 -5.62 -6.38
CA GLY A 116 11.48 -5.22 -5.07
C GLY A 116 11.77 -3.72 -4.94
N GLU A 117 12.35 -3.10 -5.97
CA GLU A 117 12.52 -1.64 -6.05
C GLU A 117 11.19 -0.90 -5.99
N THR A 118 10.21 -1.36 -6.76
CA THR A 118 8.87 -0.77 -6.81
C THR A 118 8.19 -0.92 -5.45
N ALA A 119 8.17 -2.12 -4.89
CA ALA A 119 7.55 -2.40 -3.60
C ALA A 119 8.19 -1.56 -2.48
N THR A 120 9.51 -1.42 -2.48
CA THR A 120 10.22 -0.55 -1.53
C THR A 120 9.80 0.90 -1.69
N CYS A 121 9.75 1.38 -2.93
CA CYS A 121 9.38 2.76 -3.24
C CYS A 121 7.96 3.08 -2.77
N PHE A 122 7.01 2.24 -3.16
CA PHE A 122 5.61 2.43 -2.87
C PHE A 122 5.26 2.15 -1.40
N ALA A 123 5.97 1.26 -0.69
CA ALA A 123 5.77 1.10 0.75
C ALA A 123 6.04 2.42 1.50
N LEU A 124 7.20 3.01 1.27
CA LEU A 124 7.63 4.27 1.88
C LEU A 124 6.71 5.44 1.48
N ALA A 125 6.45 5.61 0.19
CA ALA A 125 5.59 6.70 -0.29
C ALA A 125 4.13 6.56 0.18
N SER A 126 3.62 5.33 0.29
CA SER A 126 2.24 5.09 0.76
C SER A 126 2.09 5.39 2.25
N LEU A 127 3.09 5.06 3.07
CA LEU A 127 3.10 5.50 4.47
C LEU A 127 3.08 7.04 4.57
N GLU A 128 3.79 7.75 3.68
CA GLU A 128 3.88 9.22 3.69
C GLU A 128 2.52 9.83 3.37
N ALA A 129 1.89 9.27 2.33
CA ALA A 129 0.58 9.65 1.86
C ALA A 129 -0.57 9.13 2.75
N ARG A 130 -0.25 8.35 3.80
CA ARG A 130 -1.23 7.63 4.65
C ARG A 130 -2.17 6.69 3.88
N ASP A 131 -1.72 6.12 2.77
CA ASP A 131 -2.36 4.97 2.11
C ASP A 131 -1.92 3.67 2.80
N LEU A 132 -2.48 3.42 3.99
CA LEU A 132 -2.06 2.32 4.87
C LEU A 132 -2.28 0.95 4.21
N GLN A 133 -3.35 0.81 3.42
CA GLN A 133 -3.68 -0.43 2.73
C GLN A 133 -2.61 -0.79 1.69
N LEU A 134 -2.16 0.18 0.90
CA LEU A 134 -1.11 -0.07 -0.09
C LEU A 134 0.25 -0.25 0.58
N ALA A 135 0.53 0.49 1.66
CA ALA A 135 1.74 0.31 2.44
C ALA A 135 1.87 -1.14 2.97
N GLU A 136 0.82 -1.65 3.62
CA GLU A 136 0.78 -3.01 4.17
C GLU A 136 0.95 -4.08 3.08
N LEU A 137 0.28 -3.91 1.94
CA LEU A 137 0.42 -4.80 0.79
C LEU A 137 1.88 -4.84 0.28
N MET A 138 2.50 -3.67 0.12
CA MET A 138 3.88 -3.57 -0.37
C MET A 138 4.88 -4.15 0.63
N MET A 139 4.69 -3.90 1.93
CA MET A 139 5.51 -4.48 2.99
C MET A 139 5.40 -6.01 3.02
N SER A 140 4.19 -6.56 2.89
CA SER A 140 3.95 -7.99 2.77
C SER A 140 4.68 -8.61 1.56
N CYS A 141 4.73 -7.90 0.43
CA CYS A 141 5.52 -8.33 -0.71
C CYS A 141 7.03 -8.34 -0.41
N LEU A 142 7.54 -7.30 0.25
CA LEU A 142 8.96 -7.18 0.61
C LEU A 142 9.39 -8.27 1.59
N GLU A 143 8.53 -8.64 2.54
CA GLU A 143 8.74 -9.78 3.44
C GLU A 143 8.91 -11.07 2.63
N ALA A 144 8.02 -11.33 1.68
CA ALA A 144 8.10 -12.51 0.83
C ALA A 144 9.32 -12.51 -0.11
N LEU A 145 9.87 -11.34 -0.45
CA LEU A 145 11.10 -11.19 -1.22
C LEU A 145 12.39 -11.22 -0.36
N GLY A 146 12.25 -11.11 0.96
CA GLY A 146 13.38 -11.13 1.90
C GLY A 146 13.97 -9.76 2.26
N GLY A 147 13.30 -8.65 1.96
CA GLY A 147 13.67 -7.32 2.48
C GLY A 147 13.56 -6.16 1.49
N LEU A 148 13.98 -4.97 1.96
CA LEU A 148 13.95 -3.72 1.20
C LEU A 148 15.10 -3.64 0.20
N HIS A 149 14.85 -2.95 -0.91
CA HIS A 149 15.89 -2.57 -1.84
C HIS A 149 16.69 -1.36 -1.34
N LYS A 150 17.95 -1.59 -0.95
CA LYS A 150 18.80 -0.60 -0.25
C LYS A 150 18.99 0.71 -0.99
N GLU A 151 19.23 0.69 -2.31
CA GLU A 151 19.45 1.92 -3.07
C GLU A 151 18.16 2.74 -3.24
N THR A 152 17.00 2.07 -3.27
CA THR A 152 15.69 2.76 -3.26
C THR A 152 15.47 3.48 -1.94
N VAL A 153 15.77 2.82 -0.82
CA VAL A 153 15.68 3.42 0.52
C VAL A 153 16.57 4.65 0.61
N LYS A 154 17.86 4.54 0.25
CA LYS A 154 18.81 5.66 0.30
C LYS A 154 18.33 6.86 -0.51
N TYR A 155 17.82 6.61 -1.72
CA TYR A 155 17.29 7.67 -2.56
C TYR A 155 16.08 8.36 -1.92
N LEU A 156 15.11 7.59 -1.42
CA LEU A 156 13.91 8.17 -0.81
C LEU A 156 14.20 8.95 0.48
N VAL A 157 15.15 8.48 1.29
CA VAL A 157 15.65 9.23 2.45
C VAL A 157 16.28 10.54 2.00
N SER A 158 17.06 10.53 0.91
CA SER A 158 17.66 11.77 0.36
C SER A 158 16.64 12.76 -0.21
N GLU A 159 15.48 12.29 -0.64
CA GLU A 159 14.34 13.12 -1.08
C GLU A 159 13.48 13.65 0.09
N GLY A 160 13.79 13.26 1.33
CA GLY A 160 13.15 13.78 2.53
C GLY A 160 12.02 12.93 3.12
N VAL A 161 11.87 11.66 2.71
CA VAL A 161 10.90 10.74 3.32
C VAL A 161 11.25 10.52 4.80
N SER A 162 10.45 11.09 5.71
CA SER A 162 10.78 11.23 7.15
C SER A 162 10.07 10.23 8.09
N ILE A 163 9.39 9.24 7.52
CA ILE A 163 8.47 8.36 8.29
C ILE A 163 9.23 7.44 9.24
N ALA A 164 10.50 7.16 8.94
CA ALA A 164 11.40 6.36 9.77
C ALA A 164 12.42 7.23 10.55
N SER A 165 12.01 8.43 10.98
CA SER A 165 12.84 9.47 11.63
C SER A 165 13.57 9.08 12.93
N HIS A 166 13.60 7.80 13.31
CA HIS A 166 14.21 7.33 14.55
C HIS A 166 15.25 6.20 14.36
N SER A 167 15.45 5.68 13.14
CA SER A 167 16.45 4.64 12.88
C SER A 167 17.42 5.09 11.80
N SER A 168 18.72 4.94 12.07
CA SER A 168 19.80 5.11 11.10
C SER A 168 19.72 4.11 9.93
N ASP A 169 18.92 3.04 10.09
CA ASP A 169 18.66 2.03 9.08
C ASP A 169 17.15 1.81 8.93
N ILE A 170 16.59 2.13 7.76
CA ILE A 170 15.19 1.81 7.43
C ILE A 170 15.12 0.34 7.03
N ASP A 171 14.40 -0.45 7.81
CA ASP A 171 14.10 -1.86 7.60
C ASP A 171 12.58 -2.14 7.72
N LEU A 172 12.18 -3.41 7.54
CA LEU A 172 10.76 -3.79 7.58
C LEU A 172 10.13 -3.52 8.96
N ASP A 173 10.88 -3.72 10.05
CA ASP A 173 10.37 -3.52 11.40
C ASP A 173 10.11 -2.04 11.65
N SER A 174 11.01 -1.16 11.23
CA SER A 174 10.81 0.29 11.29
C SER A 174 9.59 0.76 10.49
N LEU A 175 9.28 0.12 9.35
CA LEU A 175 8.08 0.40 8.57
C LEU A 175 6.81 -0.11 9.26
N ARG A 176 6.86 -1.27 9.92
CA ARG A 176 5.73 -1.82 10.72
C ARG A 176 5.42 -0.92 11.89
N ASP A 177 6.44 -0.44 12.61
CA ASP A 177 6.25 0.49 13.71
C ASP A 177 5.64 1.81 13.22
N ALA A 178 6.06 2.30 12.05
CA ALA A 178 5.46 3.48 11.43
C ALA A 178 3.99 3.27 11.05
N LEU A 179 3.67 2.11 10.44
CA LEU A 179 2.31 1.74 10.09
C LEU A 179 1.40 1.68 11.33
N ALA A 180 1.85 1.03 12.40
CA ALA A 180 1.11 0.90 13.66
C ALA A 180 0.82 2.27 14.28
N ARG A 181 1.83 3.16 14.37
CA ARG A 181 1.63 4.54 14.86
C ARG A 181 0.61 5.30 14.02
N LEU A 182 0.66 5.16 12.69
CA LEU A 182 -0.29 5.85 11.81
C LEU A 182 -1.71 5.29 12.00
N GLN A 183 -1.88 3.98 12.17
CA GLN A 183 -3.18 3.35 12.46
C GLN A 183 -3.78 3.87 13.77
N GLU A 184 -2.99 3.95 14.84
CA GLU A 184 -3.43 4.47 16.15
C GLU A 184 -3.86 5.94 16.11
N THR A 185 -3.24 6.77 15.26
CA THR A 185 -3.59 8.18 15.10
C THR A 185 -4.81 8.43 14.22
N THR A 186 -5.37 7.39 13.59
CA THR A 186 -6.61 7.50 12.83
C THR A 186 -7.76 7.43 13.84
N PRO A 187 -8.56 8.50 14.04
CA PRO A 187 -9.71 8.39 14.92
C PRO A 187 -10.64 7.31 14.36
N SER A 188 -10.82 6.24 15.14
CA SER A 188 -11.76 5.17 14.86
C SER A 188 -13.12 5.79 14.51
N SER A 189 -13.61 5.49 13.32
CA SER A 189 -14.98 5.77 12.89
C SER A 189 -15.95 4.71 13.44
N ASP A 190 -15.67 4.12 14.60
CA ASP A 190 -16.62 3.26 15.32
C ASP A 190 -17.38 4.09 16.36
N PRO A 191 -18.69 4.31 16.18
CA PRO A 191 -19.52 4.94 17.20
C PRO A 191 -19.69 4.08 18.47
N GLU A 192 -19.33 2.78 18.42
CA GLU A 192 -19.59 1.82 19.51
C GLU A 192 -18.62 1.91 20.71
N ARG A 193 -17.48 2.61 20.62
CA ARG A 193 -16.58 2.79 21.78
C ARG A 193 -16.93 3.98 22.67
N ALA A 194 -17.90 4.81 22.27
CA ALA A 194 -18.31 5.98 23.06
C ALA A 194 -19.24 5.64 24.24
N GLU A 195 -19.90 4.47 24.25
CA GLU A 195 -20.91 4.14 25.28
C GLU A 195 -20.43 3.18 26.38
N ALA A 196 -19.18 2.70 26.34
CA ALA A 196 -18.66 1.83 27.42
C ALA A 196 -18.25 2.58 28.71
N GLY A 197 -18.49 3.89 28.79
CA GLY A 197 -18.04 4.74 29.90
C GLY A 197 -19.14 5.33 30.80
N ALA A 198 -20.44 5.04 30.55
CA ALA A 198 -21.54 5.73 31.22
C ALA A 198 -22.44 4.87 32.13
N GLU A 199 -22.26 3.55 32.21
CA GLU A 199 -23.05 2.70 33.12
C GLU A 199 -22.17 1.99 34.15
N ALA A 200 -21.64 2.77 35.10
CA ALA A 200 -21.11 2.24 36.35
C ALA A 200 -21.36 3.25 37.46
N GLY A 201 -22.57 3.24 38.04
CA GLY A 201 -22.84 4.05 39.22
C GLY A 201 -24.32 4.28 39.51
N ALA A 202 -25.07 3.24 39.87
CA ALA A 202 -26.29 3.40 40.67
C ALA A 202 -26.74 2.06 41.29
N GLU A 203 -25.97 1.51 42.22
CA GLU A 203 -26.52 0.52 43.16
C GLU A 203 -25.74 0.54 44.48
N GLU A 204 -26.23 1.28 45.48
CA GLU A 204 -26.26 0.90 46.91
C GLU A 204 -26.70 2.10 47.77
N ALA A 205 -27.84 1.97 48.44
CA ALA A 205 -28.08 2.49 49.79
C ALA A 205 -29.38 1.89 50.35
N ALA A 206 -29.25 0.76 51.05
CA ALA A 206 -30.18 0.33 52.11
C ALA A 206 -29.89 1.19 53.37
N GLU A 207 -30.86 1.68 54.16
CA GLU A 207 -31.59 1.06 55.30
C GLU A 207 -32.16 2.24 56.17
N PRO A 208 -32.93 2.05 57.28
CA PRO A 208 -33.80 0.96 57.71
C PRO A 208 -35.19 1.44 58.25
N ALA A 209 -35.93 0.49 58.84
CA ALA A 209 -37.33 0.47 59.29
C ALA A 209 -37.71 1.25 60.56
N ALA A 210 -39.02 1.58 60.68
CA ALA A 210 -39.90 1.72 61.86
C ALA A 210 -41.21 2.39 61.37
N GLU A 211 -42.46 2.14 61.78
CA GLU A 211 -43.13 1.35 62.82
C GLU A 211 -44.64 1.31 62.41
N LEU A 212 -45.35 0.22 62.74
CA LEU A 212 -46.83 0.12 62.81
C LEU A 212 -47.31 0.82 64.10
N PRO A 213 -48.60 1.26 64.26
CA PRO A 213 -49.82 0.43 64.26
C PRO A 213 -51.03 1.20 63.64
N GLU A 214 -52.32 0.84 63.67
CA GLU A 214 -53.16 -0.10 64.41
C GLU A 214 -54.49 -0.26 63.63
N ALA A 215 -55.26 -1.30 63.96
CA ALA A 215 -56.49 -1.73 63.32
C ALA A 215 -57.72 -0.81 63.55
N ALA A 216 -58.70 -0.86 62.63
CA ALA A 216 -60.12 -0.81 62.98
C ALA A 216 -60.99 -1.49 61.90
N ALA A 217 -62.01 -2.19 62.42
CA ALA A 217 -63.02 -3.05 61.81
C ALA A 217 -63.70 -2.57 60.52
#